data_AF-A0A286GAK2-F1
#
_entry.id   AF-A0A286GAK2-F1
#
_cell.length_a   1.000
_cell.length_b   1.000
_cell.length_c   1.000
_cell.angle_alpha   90.00
_cell.angle_beta   90.00
_cell.angle_gamma   90.00
#
_symmetry.space_group_name_H-M   'P 1'
#
loop_
_entity.id
_entity.type
_entity.pdbx_description
1 polymer ?
#
loop_
_entity_poly.entity_id
_entity_poly.type
_entity_poly.pdbx_seq_one_letter_code
_entity_poly.pdbx_strand_id
1 'polypeptide(L)'
;MTSTLSLPDGWDGLDPGAGGAGPPAEPDDAALLFARVFRGDDGRRALGVLRALTLDRALGPDAPPDALRHLEGQRALVLHLLALVERGRAG
;
A
#
# COMPACT_ATOMS: atom_id res chain seq x y z
N MET A 1 -19.29 -15.87 22.96
CA MET A 1 -18.36 -16.89 22.43
C MET A 1 -17.84 -16.37 21.09
N THR A 2 -16.78 -15.58 21.12
CA THR A 2 -16.16 -15.03 19.91
C THR A 2 -15.26 -16.12 19.34
N SER A 3 -15.64 -16.71 18.20
CA SER A 3 -14.82 -17.73 17.55
C SER A 3 -13.61 -17.05 16.92
N THR A 4 -12.42 -17.42 17.37
CA THR A 4 -11.16 -17.07 16.72
C THR A 4 -11.07 -17.89 15.44
N LEU A 5 -11.25 -17.23 14.29
CA LEU A 5 -10.96 -17.86 13.00
C LEU A 5 -9.44 -18.00 12.89
N SER A 6 -8.94 -19.23 12.87
CA SER A 6 -7.54 -19.50 12.52
C SER A 6 -7.34 -19.09 11.07
N LEU A 7 -6.49 -18.10 10.84
CA LEU A 7 -6.09 -17.68 9.50
C LEU A 7 -5.18 -18.75 8.87
N PRO A 8 -5.09 -18.82 7.54
CA PRO A 8 -4.15 -19.70 6.85
C PRO A 8 -2.70 -19.38 7.24
N ASP A 9 -1.81 -20.38 7.20
CA ASP A 9 -0.38 -20.18 7.47
C ASP A 9 0.20 -19.02 6.62
N GLY A 10 0.92 -18.11 7.28
CA GLY A 10 1.50 -16.91 6.66
C GLY A 10 0.60 -15.67 6.67
N TRP A 11 -0.62 -15.77 7.19
CA TRP A 11 -1.54 -14.65 7.40
C TRP A 11 -1.60 -14.19 8.87
N ASP A 12 -0.75 -14.75 9.72
CA ASP A 12 -0.71 -14.46 11.17
C ASP A 12 -0.52 -12.96 11.47
N GLY A 13 0.16 -12.22 10.60
CA GLY A 13 0.33 -10.76 10.75
C GLY A 13 -0.95 -9.94 10.59
N LEU A 14 -2.05 -10.55 10.14
CA LEU A 14 -3.38 -9.93 10.06
C LEU A 14 -4.28 -10.32 11.25
N ASP A 15 -3.84 -11.24 12.11
CA ASP A 15 -4.52 -11.49 13.38
C ASP A 15 -4.28 -10.28 14.31
N PRO A 16 -5.33 -9.54 14.70
CA PRO A 16 -5.18 -8.39 15.59
C PRO A 16 -4.61 -8.77 16.97
N GLY A 17 -4.61 -10.05 17.34
CA GLY A 17 -3.99 -10.57 18.57
C GLY A 17 -2.55 -11.08 18.40
N ALA A 18 -2.08 -11.29 17.16
CA ALA A 18 -0.70 -11.68 16.90
C ALA A 18 0.18 -10.44 17.00
N GLY A 19 0.78 -10.24 18.18
CA GLY A 19 1.68 -9.12 18.49
C GLY A 19 3.01 -9.14 17.73
N GLY A 20 2.98 -9.20 16.40
CA GLY A 20 4.15 -9.30 15.53
C GLY A 20 4.55 -8.00 14.82
N ALA A 21 3.64 -7.02 14.69
CA ALA A 21 3.98 -5.72 14.14
C ALA A 21 4.28 -4.73 15.27
N GLY A 22 5.50 -4.20 15.30
CA GLY A 22 5.83 -3.04 16.12
C GLY A 22 4.93 -1.84 15.79
N PRO A 23 4.94 -0.77 16.60
CA PRO A 23 4.15 0.42 16.30
C PRO A 23 4.42 0.92 14.88
N PRO A 24 3.43 1.55 14.22
CA PRO A 24 3.63 2.13 12.89
C PRO A 24 4.84 3.07 12.92
N ALA A 25 5.63 3.04 11.86
CA ALA A 25 6.81 3.89 11.74
C ALA A 25 6.39 5.37 11.80
N GLU A 26 7.21 6.19 12.47
CA GLU A 26 7.08 7.64 12.41
C GLU A 26 7.26 8.14 10.96
N PRO A 27 6.77 9.33 10.58
CA PRO A 27 6.73 9.76 9.17
C PRO A 27 8.08 9.73 8.43
N ASP A 28 9.17 10.10 9.12
CA ASP A 28 10.52 10.08 8.54
C ASP A 28 11.07 8.65 8.43
N ASP A 29 10.81 7.82 9.45
CA ASP A 29 11.15 6.40 9.44
C ASP A 29 10.37 5.65 8.35
N ALA A 30 9.13 6.05 8.08
CA ALA A 30 8.30 5.51 7.02
C ALA A 30 8.93 5.77 5.66
N ALA A 31 9.47 6.97 5.40
CA ALA A 31 10.14 7.24 4.11
C ALA A 31 11.31 6.27 3.86
N LEU A 32 12.20 6.11 4.86
CA LEU A 32 13.33 5.19 4.79
C LEU A 32 12.90 3.72 4.67
N LEU A 33 11.87 3.32 5.42
CA LEU A 33 11.30 1.98 5.39
C LEU A 33 10.75 1.66 3.99
N PHE A 34 9.93 2.54 3.42
CA PHE A 34 9.33 2.35 2.11
C PHE A 34 10.39 2.38 0.99
N ALA A 35 11.38 3.26 1.07
CA ALA A 35 12.51 3.26 0.15
C ALA A 35 13.27 1.93 0.17
N ARG A 36 13.49 1.35 1.36
CA ARG A 36 14.14 0.04 1.52
C ARG A 36 13.30 -1.11 0.96
N VAL A 37 12.00 -1.15 1.27
CA VAL A 37 11.06 -2.18 0.79
C VAL A 37 10.99 -2.19 -0.75
N PHE A 38 10.95 -1.02 -1.38
CA PHE A 38 10.78 -0.88 -2.83
C PHE A 38 12.08 -0.65 -3.60
N ARG A 39 13.25 -0.96 -3.02
CA ARG A 39 14.56 -0.77 -3.66
C ARG A 39 14.85 -1.79 -4.77
N GLY A 40 14.46 -3.05 -4.56
CA GLY A 40 14.76 -4.15 -5.47
C GLY A 40 13.86 -4.22 -6.71
N ASP A 41 14.19 -5.12 -7.63
CA ASP A 41 13.47 -5.31 -8.89
C ASP A 41 11.99 -5.63 -8.68
N ASP A 42 11.70 -6.54 -7.75
CA ASP A 42 10.31 -6.89 -7.41
C ASP A 42 9.57 -5.70 -6.78
N GLY A 43 10.26 -4.89 -5.97
CA GLY A 43 9.70 -3.64 -5.44
C GLY A 43 9.33 -2.66 -6.55
N ARG A 44 10.22 -2.46 -7.53
CA ARG A 44 9.94 -1.63 -8.70
C ARG A 44 8.77 -2.17 -9.53
N ARG A 45 8.70 -3.49 -9.73
CA ARG A 45 7.58 -4.14 -10.43
C ARG A 45 6.27 -3.99 -9.66
N ALA A 46 6.29 -4.13 -8.34
CA ALA A 46 5.12 -3.94 -7.49
C ALA A 46 4.57 -2.50 -7.58
N LEU A 47 5.45 -1.49 -7.53
CA LEU A 47 5.06 -0.09 -7.75
C LEU A 47 4.47 0.10 -9.16
N GLY A 48 5.05 -0.54 -10.17
CA GLY A 48 4.50 -0.55 -11.54
C GLY A 48 3.09 -1.14 -11.61
N VAL A 49 2.82 -2.25 -10.91
CA VAL A 49 1.48 -2.85 -10.82
C VAL A 49 0.50 -1.90 -10.13
N LEU A 50 0.87 -1.31 -8.99
CA LEU A 50 0.01 -0.34 -8.29
C LEU A 50 -0.33 0.85 -9.18
N ARG A 51 0.65 1.37 -9.91
CA ARG A 51 0.47 2.46 -10.86
C ARG A 51 -0.50 2.07 -11.99
N ALA A 52 -0.32 0.88 -12.58
CA ALA A 52 -1.20 0.38 -13.64
C ALA A 52 -2.65 0.20 -13.17
N LEU A 53 -2.85 -0.26 -11.94
CA LEU A 53 -4.20 -0.45 -11.37
C LEU A 53 -4.91 0.87 -11.05
N THR A 54 -4.17 1.97 -10.88
CA THR A 54 -4.70 3.22 -10.32
C THR A 54 -4.46 4.44 -11.21
N LEU A 55 -3.21 4.87 -11.34
CA LEU A 55 -2.81 6.10 -12.01
C LEU A 55 -2.97 6.00 -13.52
N ASP A 56 -2.58 4.87 -14.11
CA ASP A 56 -2.67 4.65 -15.55
C ASP A 56 -4.05 4.07 -15.96
N ARG A 57 -4.91 3.77 -14.98
CA ARG A 57 -6.26 3.25 -15.22
C ARG A 57 -7.21 4.37 -15.61
N ALA A 58 -7.81 4.26 -16.80
CA ALA A 58 -8.93 5.08 -17.23
C ALA A 58 -10.28 4.43 -16.89
N LEU A 59 -11.26 5.25 -16.56
CA LEU A 59 -12.67 4.84 -16.46
C LEU A 59 -13.43 5.40 -17.65
N GLY A 60 -14.41 4.65 -18.15
CA GLY A 60 -15.26 5.08 -19.25
C GLY A 60 -16.17 6.26 -18.89
N PRO A 61 -16.77 6.92 -19.88
CA PRO A 61 -17.64 8.09 -19.66
C PRO A 61 -18.86 7.78 -18.79
N ASP A 62 -19.35 6.54 -18.83
CA ASP A 62 -20.53 6.09 -18.07
C ASP A 62 -20.18 5.53 -16.69
N ALA A 63 -18.94 5.73 -16.22
CA ALA A 63 -18.51 5.22 -14.92
C ALA A 63 -19.33 5.88 -13.78
N PRO A 64 -19.84 5.09 -12.82
CA PRO A 64 -20.63 5.64 -11.74
C PRO A 64 -19.77 6.55 -10.84
N PRO A 65 -20.36 7.60 -10.23
CA PRO A 65 -19.63 8.54 -9.38
C PRO A 65 -18.83 7.88 -8.25
N ASP A 66 -19.33 6.78 -7.68
CA ASP A 66 -18.66 6.06 -6.60
C ASP A 66 -17.38 5.36 -7.08
N ALA A 67 -17.38 4.83 -8.31
CA ALA A 67 -16.17 4.25 -8.90
C ALA A 67 -15.10 5.31 -9.16
N LEU A 68 -15.50 6.51 -9.58
CA LEU A 68 -14.59 7.64 -9.76
C LEU A 68 -13.96 8.06 -8.43
N ARG A 69 -14.76 8.25 -7.38
CA ARG A 69 -14.28 8.63 -6.03
C ARG A 69 -13.38 7.55 -5.44
N HIS A 70 -13.75 6.29 -5.60
CA HIS A 70 -12.95 5.17 -5.13
C HIS A 70 -11.59 5.12 -5.82
N LEU A 71 -11.55 5.25 -7.15
CA LEU A 71 -10.30 5.28 -7.91
C LEU A 71 -9.44 6.48 -7.52
N GLU A 72 -10.04 7.64 -7.28
CA GLU A 72 -9.30 8.82 -6.84
C GLU A 72 -8.67 8.64 -5.44
N GLY A 73 -9.39 8.00 -4.51
CA GLY A 73 -8.83 7.62 -3.22
C GLY A 73 -7.63 6.67 -3.36
N GLN A 74 -7.72 5.68 -4.25
CA GLN A 74 -6.60 4.79 -4.55
C GLN A 74 -5.41 5.52 -5.16
N ARG A 75 -5.63 6.48 -6.07
CA ARG A 75 -4.57 7.28 -6.68
C ARG A 75 -3.86 8.16 -5.66
N ALA A 76 -4.60 8.81 -4.77
CA ALA A 76 -4.03 9.60 -3.68
C ALA A 76 -3.11 8.75 -2.80
N LEU A 77 -3.54 7.52 -2.45
CA LEU A 77 -2.71 6.59 -1.68
C LEU A 77 -1.44 6.18 -2.44
N VAL A 78 -1.54 5.77 -3.70
CA VAL A 78 -0.37 5.36 -4.49
C VAL A 78 0.61 6.52 -4.68
N LEU A 79 0.12 7.73 -4.93
CA LEU A 79 0.97 8.93 -5.00
C LEU A 79 1.68 9.21 -3.67
N HIS A 80 1.01 9.03 -2.54
CA HIS A 80 1.62 9.17 -1.23
C HIS A 80 2.75 8.15 -1.00
N LEU A 81 2.53 6.88 -1.38
CA LEU A 81 3.56 5.83 -1.31
C LEU A 81 4.77 6.15 -2.19
N LEU A 82 4.53 6.59 -3.43
CA LEU A 82 5.61 7.01 -4.33
C LEU A 82 6.40 8.18 -3.73
N ALA A 83 5.74 9.15 -3.12
CA ALA A 83 6.40 10.28 -2.46
C ALA A 83 7.26 9.84 -1.26
N LEU A 84 6.77 8.90 -0.43
CA LEU A 84 7.57 8.31 0.66
C LEU A 84 8.83 7.63 0.14
N VAL A 85 8.69 6.80 -0.90
CA VAL A 85 9.81 6.09 -1.53
C VAL A 85 10.85 7.06 -2.07
N GLU A 86 10.43 8.11 -2.79
CA GLU A 86 11.36 9.11 -3.33
C GLU A 86 12.05 9.92 -2.23
N ARG A 87 11.30 10.35 -1.19
CA ARG A 87 11.91 11.03 -0.03
C ARG A 87 12.96 10.16 0.66
N GLY A 88 12.66 8.89 0.91
CA GLY A 88 13.60 7.98 1.59
C GLY A 88 14.79 7.55 0.73
N ARG A 89 14.77 7.81 -0.58
CA ARG A 89 15.94 7.63 -1.47
C ARG A 89 16.84 8.86 -1.51
N ALA A 90 16.30 10.04 -1.20
CA ALA A 90 17.01 11.31 -1.25
C ALA A 90 17.70 11.68 0.08
N GLY A 91 17.27 11.09 1.20
CA GLY A 91 17.95 11.17 2.51
C GLY A 91 19.02 10.10 2.66
#